data_AF-A0A540WGD7-F1
#
_entry.id   AF-A0A540WGD7-F1
#
_cell.length_a   1.000
_cell.length_b   1.000
_cell.length_c   1.000
_cell.angle_alpha   90.00
_cell.angle_beta   90.00
_cell.angle_gamma   90.00
#
_symmetry.space_group_name_H-M   'P 1'
#
loop_
_entity.id
_entity.type
_entity.pdbx_description
1 polymer ?
#
loop_
_entity_poly.entity_id
_entity_poly.type
_entity_poly.pdbx_seq_one_letter_code
_entity_poly.pdbx_strand_id
1 'polypeptide(L)'
;MLTVYFTVPLGSFGPEHPVLSWTVFLVFLTALAALLVHQIALIMRESDQGLPGLAILAVSILTLVAFSAAYFVLARRPGEFSGLQTRLDALYFTVVTMATVGYGDIVATGQSSRVVVVVQIVYTLVFLAAGFTALGQRARRRIGSGRHADDRSGHG
;
A
#
# COMPACT_ATOMS: atom_id res chain seq x y z
N MET A 1 -15.92 8.80 21.91
CA MET A 1 -15.02 7.71 21.47
C MET A 1 -13.80 8.25 20.73
N LEU A 2 -13.96 9.19 19.79
CA LEU A 2 -12.87 10.01 19.23
C LEU A 2 -12.16 10.91 20.27
N THR A 3 -12.80 11.18 21.40
CA THR A 3 -12.27 11.94 22.54
C THR A 3 -11.27 11.16 23.40
N VAL A 4 -11.31 9.84 23.40
CA VAL A 4 -10.33 9.00 24.11
C VAL A 4 -8.94 9.07 23.44
N TYR A 5 -8.92 9.40 22.14
CA TYR A 5 -7.71 9.63 21.33
C TYR A 5 -6.89 10.85 21.78
N PHE A 6 -7.51 11.83 22.46
CA PHE A 6 -6.82 13.05 22.90
C PHE A 6 -6.26 12.99 24.33
N THR A 7 -6.62 11.97 25.11
CA THR A 7 -6.27 11.86 26.53
C THR A 7 -5.17 10.85 26.85
N VAL A 8 -4.65 10.08 25.89
CA VAL A 8 -3.53 9.18 26.18
C VAL A 8 -2.22 9.99 26.15
N PRO A 9 -1.55 10.15 27.30
CA PRO A 9 -0.46 11.09 27.47
C PRO A 9 0.77 10.62 26.70
N LEU A 10 1.15 11.43 25.71
CA LEU A 10 2.35 11.32 24.87
C LEU A 10 3.66 11.55 25.65
N GLY A 11 3.70 11.17 26.93
CA GLY A 11 4.83 11.37 27.84
C GLY A 11 5.72 10.13 28.08
N SER A 12 5.48 9.01 27.38
CA SER A 12 6.23 7.76 27.61
C SER A 12 7.42 7.51 26.65
N PHE A 13 7.75 8.45 25.76
CA PHE A 13 8.89 8.28 24.85
C PHE A 13 10.11 9.08 25.36
N GLY A 14 10.85 8.53 26.31
CA GLY A 14 12.20 9.02 26.69
C GLY A 14 13.32 8.23 26.00
N PRO A 15 14.62 8.55 26.22
CA PRO A 15 15.21 9.81 26.67
C PRO A 15 16.51 10.22 25.93
N GLU A 16 16.81 9.74 24.71
CA GLU A 16 18.12 10.06 24.07
C GLU A 16 18.04 10.87 22.75
N HIS A 17 17.07 10.68 21.83
CA HIS A 17 16.89 11.56 20.65
C HIS A 17 15.44 11.57 20.06
N PRO A 18 14.49 12.35 20.60
CA PRO A 18 13.05 12.27 20.26
C PRO A 18 12.66 12.96 18.95
N VAL A 19 13.30 14.09 18.62
CA VAL A 19 12.85 14.96 17.51
C VAL A 19 13.12 14.34 16.15
N LEU A 20 14.22 13.59 16.01
CA LEU A 20 14.65 13.01 14.73
C LEU A 20 13.82 11.79 14.32
N SER A 21 13.32 11.00 15.29
CA SER A 21 12.37 9.91 15.00
C SER A 21 11.02 10.44 14.56
N TRP A 22 10.53 11.52 15.17
CA TRP A 22 9.27 12.16 14.78
C TRP A 22 9.36 12.88 13.44
N THR A 23 10.48 13.54 13.13
CA THR A 23 10.67 14.17 11.82
C THR A 23 10.85 13.14 10.72
N VAL A 24 11.63 12.07 10.93
CA VAL A 24 11.77 10.99 9.94
C VAL A 24 10.44 10.27 9.74
N PHE A 25 9.66 10.06 10.81
CA PHE A 25 8.33 9.48 10.73
C PHE A 25 7.35 10.38 9.97
N LEU A 26 7.33 11.68 10.24
CA LEU A 26 6.50 12.64 9.52
C LEU A 26 6.95 12.82 8.07
N VAL A 27 8.26 12.84 7.80
CA VAL A 27 8.82 12.90 6.44
C VAL A 27 8.46 11.62 5.67
N PHE A 28 8.50 10.46 6.32
CA PHE A 28 8.08 9.20 5.71
C PHE A 28 6.58 9.18 5.44
N LEU A 29 5.75 9.61 6.40
CA LEU A 29 4.30 9.69 6.25
C LEU A 29 3.89 10.68 5.16
N THR A 30 4.53 11.86 5.12
CA THR A 30 4.29 12.88 4.09
C THR A 30 4.79 12.45 2.73
N ALA A 31 5.96 11.81 2.65
CA ALA A 31 6.46 11.23 1.41
C ALA A 31 5.54 10.12 0.89
N LEU A 32 5.02 9.27 1.78
CA LEU A 32 4.11 8.19 1.43
C LEU A 32 2.74 8.73 1.00
N ALA A 33 2.19 9.71 1.73
CA ALA A 33 0.98 10.41 1.33
C ALA A 33 1.14 11.14 -0.01
N ALA A 34 2.27 11.81 -0.24
CA ALA A 34 2.59 12.45 -1.51
C ALA A 34 2.73 11.42 -2.64
N LEU A 35 3.33 10.25 -2.38
CA LEU A 35 3.40 9.13 -3.33
C LEU A 35 2.02 8.59 -3.67
N LEU A 36 1.13 8.41 -2.68
CA LEU A 36 -0.25 7.99 -2.90
C LEU A 36 -1.04 9.01 -3.72
N VAL A 37 -0.93 10.30 -3.38
CA VAL A 37 -1.58 11.39 -4.12
C VAL A 37 -1.01 11.52 -5.53
N HIS A 38 0.31 11.36 -5.70
CA HIS A 38 0.94 11.40 -7.02
C HIS A 38 0.52 10.19 -7.87
N GLN A 39 0.42 9.00 -7.29
CA GLN A 39 -0.06 7.80 -7.99
C GLN A 39 -1.53 7.95 -8.41
N ILE A 40 -2.40 8.46 -7.53
CA ILE A 40 -3.79 8.76 -7.86
C ILE A 40 -3.86 9.86 -8.94
N ALA A 41 -3.04 10.90 -8.83
CA ALA A 41 -2.99 12.00 -9.79
C ALA A 41 -2.48 11.55 -11.17
N LEU A 42 -1.50 10.64 -11.25
CA LEU A 42 -1.02 10.08 -12.51
C LEU A 42 -2.08 9.17 -13.16
N ILE A 43 -2.76 8.32 -12.36
CA ILE A 43 -3.89 7.50 -12.85
C ILE A 43 -5.03 8.39 -13.38
N MET A 44 -5.33 9.50 -12.70
CA MET A 44 -6.37 10.44 -13.12
C MET A 44 -5.95 11.27 -14.34
N ARG A 45 -4.66 11.52 -14.53
CA ARG A 45 -4.15 12.44 -15.55
C ARG A 45 -3.83 11.77 -16.90
N GLU A 46 -3.58 10.46 -16.92
CA GLU A 46 -3.34 9.68 -18.15
C GLU A 46 -4.57 8.89 -18.63
N SER A 47 -5.76 9.22 -18.14
CA SER A 47 -7.01 8.50 -18.47
C SER A 47 -7.50 8.72 -19.92
N ASP A 48 -6.62 9.06 -20.87
CA ASP A 48 -6.97 9.32 -22.27
C ASP A 48 -6.44 8.25 -23.26
N GLN A 49 -5.45 7.41 -22.93
CA GLN A 49 -4.94 6.40 -23.88
C GLN A 49 -4.51 5.07 -23.23
N GLY A 50 -5.37 4.05 -23.33
CA GLY A 50 -4.96 2.64 -23.43
C GLY A 50 -4.55 1.87 -22.15
N LEU A 51 -5.25 0.75 -21.90
CA LEU A 51 -4.88 -0.33 -20.96
C LEU A 51 -4.77 0.04 -19.46
N PRO A 52 -5.89 0.42 -18.80
CA PRO A 52 -5.94 0.66 -17.36
C PRO A 52 -5.55 -0.56 -16.49
N GLY A 53 -5.27 -1.75 -17.06
CA GLY A 53 -4.72 -2.89 -16.33
C GLY A 53 -3.21 -2.80 -16.12
N LEU A 54 -2.48 -2.29 -17.12
CA LEU A 54 -1.02 -2.16 -17.05
C LEU A 54 -0.62 -1.10 -16.03
N ALA A 55 -1.35 0.02 -15.98
CA ALA A 55 -1.15 1.08 -14.98
C ALA A 55 -1.31 0.54 -13.55
N ILE A 56 -2.36 -0.25 -13.27
CA ILE A 56 -2.58 -0.87 -11.96
C ILE A 56 -1.42 -1.80 -11.59
N LEU A 57 -0.95 -2.63 -12.54
CA LEU A 57 0.18 -3.53 -12.31
C LEU A 57 1.47 -2.75 -12.02
N ALA A 58 1.77 -1.73 -12.82
CA ALA A 58 2.95 -0.88 -12.63
C ALA A 58 2.94 -0.18 -11.26
N VAL A 59 1.77 0.32 -10.83
CA VAL A 59 1.57 0.96 -9.52
C VAL A 59 1.74 -0.03 -8.37
N SER A 60 1.22 -1.26 -8.51
CA SER A 60 1.45 -2.33 -7.53
C SER A 60 2.94 -2.61 -7.34
N ILE A 61 3.68 -2.78 -8.46
CA ILE A 61 5.11 -3.06 -8.44
C ILE A 61 5.88 -1.90 -7.79
N LEU A 62 5.57 -0.67 -8.19
CA LEU A 62 6.23 0.53 -7.64
C LEU A 62 6.03 0.62 -6.12
N THR A 63 4.82 0.32 -5.64
CA THR A 63 4.50 0.42 -4.22
C THR A 63 5.15 -0.71 -3.40
N LEU A 64 5.22 -1.93 -3.95
CA LEU A 64 5.99 -3.02 -3.34
C LEU A 64 7.47 -2.63 -3.19
N VAL A 65 8.07 -2.03 -4.22
CA VAL A 65 9.46 -1.57 -4.16
C VAL A 65 9.64 -0.45 -3.14
N ALA A 66 8.71 0.51 -3.06
CA ALA A 66 8.78 1.62 -2.12
C ALA A 66 8.71 1.15 -0.64
N PHE A 67 7.75 0.28 -0.29
CA PHE A 67 7.66 -0.28 1.06
C PHE A 67 8.84 -1.20 1.38
N SER A 68 9.29 -2.03 0.42
CA SER A 68 10.49 -2.87 0.59
C SER A 68 11.72 -2.02 0.90
N ALA A 69 11.93 -0.91 0.18
CA ALA A 69 13.03 0.01 0.44
C ALA A 69 12.90 0.66 1.83
N ALA A 70 11.69 1.06 2.24
CA ALA A 70 11.43 1.62 3.57
C ALA A 70 11.79 0.64 4.68
N TYR A 71 11.33 -0.61 4.59
CA TYR A 71 11.66 -1.65 5.56
C TYR A 71 13.14 -1.97 5.61
N PHE A 72 13.80 -2.05 4.44
CA PHE A 72 15.23 -2.30 4.39
C PHE A 72 16.05 -1.18 5.06
N VAL A 73 15.66 0.09 4.89
CA VAL A 73 16.30 1.21 5.60
C VAL A 73 16.05 1.11 7.10
N LEU A 74 14.82 0.75 7.49
CA LEU A 74 14.43 0.72 8.88
C LEU A 74 15.03 -0.46 9.66
N ALA A 75 15.22 -1.60 9.00
CA ALA A 75 15.88 -2.78 9.55
C ALA A 75 17.36 -2.55 9.90
N ARG A 76 17.99 -1.50 9.35
CA ARG A 76 19.34 -1.07 9.77
C ARG A 76 19.37 -0.47 11.17
N ARG A 77 18.22 -0.06 11.70
CA ARG A 77 18.11 0.41 13.08
C ARG A 77 17.94 -0.79 14.02
N PRO A 78 18.74 -0.88 15.09
CA PRO A 78 18.65 -2.00 16.02
C PRO A 78 17.26 -2.04 16.68
N GLY A 79 16.66 -3.22 16.73
CA GLY A 79 15.37 -3.46 17.37
C GLY A 79 14.12 -3.12 16.54
N GLU A 80 14.26 -2.61 15.31
CA GLU A 80 13.10 -2.31 14.46
C GLU A 80 12.51 -3.57 13.79
N PHE A 81 13.36 -4.52 13.39
CA PHE A 81 12.92 -5.78 12.78
C PHE A 81 13.66 -6.98 13.36
N SER A 82 12.94 -8.10 13.45
CA SER A 82 13.51 -9.44 13.66
C SER A 82 13.36 -10.24 12.37
N GLY A 83 14.43 -10.90 11.93
CA GLY A 83 14.44 -11.76 10.73
C GLY A 83 14.66 -11.05 9.39
N LEU A 84 14.77 -9.71 9.35
CA LEU A 84 15.01 -8.95 8.11
C LEU A 84 16.47 -8.50 8.02
N GLN A 85 17.25 -9.10 7.10
CA GLN A 85 18.68 -8.80 6.94
C GLN A 85 19.03 -8.31 5.53
N THR A 86 18.35 -8.84 4.52
CA THR A 86 18.63 -8.58 3.11
C THR A 86 17.54 -7.74 2.44
N ARG A 87 17.86 -7.20 1.25
CA ARG A 87 16.85 -6.53 0.40
C ARG A 87 15.77 -7.50 -0.06
N LEU A 88 16.13 -8.77 -0.24
CA LEU A 88 15.19 -9.81 -0.64
C LEU A 88 14.21 -10.10 0.51
N ASP A 89 14.68 -10.13 1.76
CA ASP A 89 13.85 -10.31 2.95
C ASP A 89 12.84 -9.16 3.10
N ALA A 90 13.27 -7.93 2.83
CA ALA A 90 12.38 -6.77 2.85
C ALA A 90 11.30 -6.84 1.77
N LEU A 91 11.66 -7.25 0.54
CA LEU A 91 10.70 -7.47 -0.54
C LEU A 91 9.73 -8.60 -0.20
N TYR A 92 10.25 -9.72 0.31
CA TYR A 92 9.48 -10.87 0.77
C TYR A 92 8.46 -10.46 1.84
N PHE A 93 8.91 -9.78 2.91
CA PHE A 93 8.02 -9.28 3.96
C PHE A 93 6.94 -8.35 3.41
N THR A 94 7.29 -7.46 2.47
CA THR A 94 6.33 -6.56 1.84
C THR A 94 5.27 -7.34 1.06
N VAL A 95 5.68 -8.31 0.24
CA VAL A 95 4.77 -9.13 -0.57
C VAL A 95 3.87 -9.98 0.32
N VAL A 96 4.42 -10.65 1.33
CA VAL A 96 3.68 -11.49 2.30
C VAL A 96 2.68 -10.66 3.09
N THR A 97 3.03 -9.43 3.47
CA THR A 97 2.13 -8.50 4.16
C THR A 97 1.02 -8.01 3.24
N MET A 98 1.34 -7.61 2.00
CA MET A 98 0.35 -7.16 1.01
C MET A 98 -0.60 -8.29 0.58
N ALA A 99 -0.09 -9.51 0.49
CA ALA A 99 -0.89 -10.71 0.22
C ALA A 99 -1.64 -11.21 1.46
N THR A 100 -1.45 -10.57 2.63
CA THR A 100 -2.06 -10.94 3.92
C THR A 100 -1.75 -12.38 4.37
N VAL A 101 -0.63 -12.96 3.91
CA VAL A 101 -0.22 -14.34 4.25
C VAL A 101 0.40 -14.41 5.64
N GLY A 102 1.31 -13.49 5.97
CA GLY A 102 1.88 -13.32 7.30
C GLY A 102 2.53 -14.57 7.92
N TYR A 103 3.55 -15.15 7.27
CA TYR A 103 4.23 -16.37 7.75
C TYR A 103 4.84 -16.23 9.16
N GLY A 104 5.17 -15.02 9.60
CA GLY A 104 5.67 -14.73 10.95
C GLY A 104 7.16 -14.99 11.16
N ASP A 105 7.90 -15.31 10.10
CA ASP A 105 9.36 -15.43 10.08
C ASP A 105 10.07 -14.07 10.14
N ILE A 106 9.45 -13.03 9.59
CA ILE A 106 9.89 -11.64 9.70
C ILE A 106 8.85 -10.82 10.47
N VAL A 107 9.30 -10.09 11.49
CA VAL A 107 8.41 -9.36 12.40
C VAL A 107 8.91 -7.94 12.65
N ALA A 108 8.00 -6.97 12.52
CA ALA A 108 8.20 -5.58 12.93
C ALA A 108 8.14 -5.47 14.47
N THR A 109 9.30 -5.34 15.11
CA THR A 109 9.43 -5.29 16.57
C THR A 109 9.42 -3.86 17.11
N GLY A 110 9.99 -2.92 16.35
CA GLY A 110 10.10 -1.51 16.74
C GLY A 110 8.83 -0.71 16.48
N GLN A 111 8.74 0.46 17.12
CA GLN A 111 7.59 1.34 16.97
C GLN A 111 7.52 1.91 15.55
N SER A 112 8.66 2.30 14.98
CA SER A 112 8.70 2.88 13.64
C SER A 112 8.22 1.85 12.61
N SER A 113 8.74 0.63 12.68
CA SER A 113 8.42 -0.44 11.73
C SER A 113 6.97 -0.86 11.81
N ARG A 114 6.41 -0.93 13.01
CA ARG A 114 4.99 -1.17 13.23
C ARG A 114 4.12 -0.12 12.55
N VAL A 115 4.48 1.17 12.64
CA VAL A 115 3.67 2.18 11.97
C VAL A 115 3.76 2.08 10.45
N VAL A 116 4.95 1.82 9.89
CA VAL A 116 5.08 1.58 8.44
C VAL A 116 4.23 0.37 8.00
N VAL A 117 4.21 -0.71 8.79
CA VAL A 117 3.36 -1.88 8.53
C VAL A 117 1.87 -1.52 8.57
N VAL A 118 1.43 -0.75 9.57
CA VAL A 118 0.03 -0.27 9.65
C VAL A 118 -0.34 0.54 8.41
N VAL A 119 0.55 1.45 7.98
CA VAL A 119 0.36 2.24 6.76
C VAL A 119 0.27 1.36 5.53
N GLN A 120 1.13 0.34 5.41
CA GLN A 120 1.05 -0.64 4.32
C GLN A 120 -0.30 -1.38 4.32
N ILE A 121 -0.78 -1.84 5.48
CA ILE A 121 -2.05 -2.55 5.59
C ILE A 121 -3.21 -1.67 5.12
N VAL A 122 -3.26 -0.41 5.57
CA VAL A 122 -4.29 0.55 5.13
C VAL A 122 -4.22 0.77 3.62
N TYR A 123 -3.01 0.94 3.06
CA TYR A 123 -2.83 1.04 1.63
C TYR A 123 -3.35 -0.20 0.89
N THR A 124 -2.99 -1.39 1.34
CA THR A 124 -3.43 -2.65 0.74
C THR A 124 -4.95 -2.77 0.74
N LEU A 125 -5.63 -2.37 1.82
CA LEU A 125 -7.09 -2.38 1.89
C LEU A 125 -7.73 -1.42 0.86
N VAL A 126 -7.24 -0.18 0.77
CA VAL A 126 -7.74 0.82 -0.18
C VAL A 126 -7.48 0.37 -1.62
N PHE A 127 -6.25 -0.10 -1.90
CA PHE A 127 -5.83 -0.56 -3.21
C PHE A 127 -6.65 -1.78 -3.66
N LEU A 128 -6.87 -2.74 -2.76
CA LEU A 128 -7.69 -3.93 -3.03
C LEU A 128 -9.14 -3.56 -3.34
N ALA A 129 -9.74 -2.65 -2.58
CA ALA A 129 -11.10 -2.15 -2.83
C ALA A 129 -11.22 -1.44 -4.19
N ALA A 130 -10.23 -0.61 -4.55
CA ALA A 130 -10.16 0.03 -5.86
C ALA A 130 -10.01 -0.99 -6.99
N GLY A 131 -9.15 -2.00 -6.80
CA GLY A 131 -8.94 -3.10 -7.75
C GLY A 131 -10.21 -3.90 -8.03
N PHE A 132 -10.96 -4.28 -6.99
CA PHE A 132 -12.25 -4.96 -7.13
C PHE A 132 -13.27 -4.11 -7.91
N THR A 133 -13.33 -2.82 -7.64
CA THR A 133 -14.23 -1.90 -8.34
C THR A 133 -13.88 -1.79 -9.83
N ALA A 134 -12.59 -1.66 -10.15
CA ALA A 134 -12.11 -1.58 -11.54
C ALA A 134 -12.37 -2.88 -12.32
N LEU A 135 -12.16 -4.04 -11.70
CA LEU A 135 -12.47 -5.35 -12.32
C LEU A 135 -13.97 -5.54 -12.53
N GLY A 136 -14.80 -5.16 -11.55
CA GLY A 136 -16.26 -5.22 -11.65
C GLY A 136 -16.81 -4.37 -12.80
N GLN A 137 -16.26 -3.19 -13.04
CA GLN A 137 -16.62 -2.35 -14.19
C GLN A 137 -16.28 -3.00 -15.53
N ARG A 138 -15.13 -3.67 -15.63
CA ARG A 138 -14.74 -4.40 -16.86
C ARG A 138 -15.62 -5.62 -17.13
N ALA A 139 -15.96 -6.37 -16.08
CA ALA A 139 -16.87 -7.52 -16.19
C ALA A 139 -18.26 -7.08 -16.68
N ARG A 140 -18.82 -5.99 -16.12
CA ARG A 140 -20.11 -5.43 -16.56
C ARG A 140 -20.08 -4.96 -18.03
N ARG A 141 -18.98 -4.36 -18.49
CA ARG A 141 -18.84 -3.93 -19.89
C ARG A 141 -18.82 -5.10 -20.87
N ARG A 142 -18.16 -6.22 -20.54
CA ARG A 142 -18.12 -7.41 -21.43
C ARG A 142 -19.47 -8.12 -21.52
N ILE A 143 -20.23 -8.17 -20.43
CA ILE A 143 -21.54 -8.84 -20.40
C ILE A 143 -22.60 -8.03 -21.16
N GLY A 144 -22.53 -6.70 -21.16
CA GLY A 144 -23.44 -5.84 -21.93
C GLY A 144 -23.30 -5.96 -23.46
N SER A 145 -22.09 -6.22 -23.97
CA SER A 145 -21.84 -6.31 -25.42
C SER A 145 -22.29 -7.63 -26.05
N GLY A 146 -22.47 -8.71 -25.28
CA GLY A 146 -22.94 -10.01 -25.80
C GLY A 146 -24.43 -10.06 -26.11
N ARG A 147 -25.24 -9.17 -25.52
CA ARG A 147 -26.72 -9.20 -25.60
C ARG A 147 -27.30 -8.43 -26.78
N HIS A 148 -26.47 -7.71 -27.55
CA HIS A 148 -26.87 -6.99 -28.77
C HIS A 148 -26.49 -7.71 -30.06
N ALA A 149 -25.66 -8.75 -30.00
CA ALA A 149 -25.29 -9.55 -31.17
C ALA A 149 -26.37 -10.61 -31.52
N ASP A 150 -27.11 -11.10 -30.52
CA ASP A 150 -28.10 -12.18 -30.66
C ASP A 150 -29.45 -11.71 -31.25
N ASP A 151 -29.78 -10.43 -31.06
CA ASP A 151 -31.06 -9.84 -31.52
C ASP A 151 -31.05 -9.47 -33.02
N ARG A 152 -29.87 -9.49 -33.67
CA ARG A 152 -29.73 -9.21 -35.12
C ARG A 152 -29.76 -10.46 -36.00
N SER A 153 -29.66 -11.66 -35.41
CA SER A 153 -29.67 -12.94 -36.14
C SER A 153 -31.06 -13.56 -36.32
N GLY A 154 -32.11 -13.00 -35.71
CA GLY A 154 -33.46 -13.56 -35.72
C GLY A 154 -34.40 -13.04 -36.82
N HIS A 155 -33.94 -12.21 -37.77
CA HIS A 155 -34.79 -11.54 -38.77
C HIS A 155 -34.30 -11.67 -40.23
N GLY A 156 -33.55 -12.74 -40.54
CA GLY A 156 -33.10 -13.06 -41.91
C GLY A 156 -33.90 -14.21 -42.52
#